data_AF-A0A1B9B2N1-F1
#
_entry.id   AF-A0A1B9B2N1-F1
#
_cell.length_a   1.000
_cell.length_b   1.000
_cell.length_c   1.000
_cell.angle_alpha   90.00
_cell.angle_beta   90.00
_cell.angle_gamma   90.00
#
_symmetry.space_group_name_H-M   'P 1'
#
loop_
_entity.id
_entity.type
_entity.pdbx_description
1 polymer ?
#
loop_
_entity_poly.entity_id
_entity_poly.type
_entity_poly.pdbx_seq_one_letter_code
_entity_poly.pdbx_strand_id
1 'polypeptide(L)'
;MIRKLEGVTIKMWLMFLISSQAIYLFMQTYSIPRIVKEAGGLMIFDVKPLGYSFTYAVKFLSRLSEEGYNVYTHVQLPLDFFFPLLNCLAGLCLFGLLIRFSHKLTGKSAPTSHSSFSKIVLSLPLIAMICDYLENILIFVMLTYQSAVPRGIVNAGSAFTITKSMATSLFYSLAIIIFILSCVSWIRKQRKKESIRGTFWG
;
A
#
# COMPACT_ATOMS: atom_id res chain seq x y z
N MET A 1 -13.42 -10.39 12.63
CA MET A 1 -12.17 -10.12 11.87
C MET A 1 -10.94 -10.70 12.57
N ILE A 2 -10.77 -10.49 13.88
CA ILE A 2 -9.56 -10.88 14.65
C ILE A 2 -9.36 -12.39 14.83
N ARG A 3 -10.40 -13.20 15.11
CA ARG A 3 -10.28 -14.68 15.14
C ARG A 3 -9.77 -15.28 13.81
N LYS A 4 -10.00 -14.60 12.67
CA LYS A 4 -9.47 -15.02 11.36
C LYS A 4 -7.96 -14.75 11.23
N LEU A 5 -7.38 -13.86 12.07
CA LEU A 5 -5.95 -13.58 12.09
C LEU A 5 -5.13 -14.62 12.86
N GLU A 6 -5.71 -15.71 13.37
CA GLU A 6 -4.95 -16.87 13.89
C GLU A 6 -4.55 -17.85 12.78
N GLY A 7 -5.32 -17.90 11.69
CA GLY A 7 -5.07 -18.76 10.53
C GLY A 7 -4.06 -18.19 9.51
N VAL A 8 -3.67 -16.92 9.63
CA VAL A 8 -2.67 -16.31 8.71
C VAL A 8 -1.33 -17.02 8.86
N THR A 9 -0.73 -17.42 7.73
CA THR A 9 0.60 -18.06 7.72
C THR A 9 1.59 -17.19 6.95
N ILE A 10 2.88 -17.45 7.17
CA ILE A 10 3.95 -16.82 6.38
C ILE A 10 3.78 -17.16 4.89
N LYS A 11 3.34 -18.39 4.58
CA LYS A 11 3.06 -18.82 3.20
C LYS A 11 1.97 -17.96 2.54
N MET A 12 0.87 -17.70 3.24
CA MET A 12 -0.20 -16.82 2.74
C MET A 12 0.30 -15.39 2.52
N TRP A 13 1.05 -14.84 3.48
CA TRP A 13 1.64 -13.52 3.33
C TRP A 13 2.58 -13.44 2.13
N LEU A 14 3.50 -14.40 1.97
CA LEU A 14 4.42 -14.47 0.84
C LEU A 14 3.69 -14.59 -0.50
N MET A 15 2.62 -15.40 -0.56
CA MET A 15 1.79 -15.52 -1.75
C MET A 15 1.23 -14.17 -2.18
N PHE A 16 0.50 -13.47 -1.30
CA PHE A 16 -0.07 -12.17 -1.63
C PHE A 16 1.00 -11.11 -1.92
N LEU A 17 2.09 -11.10 -1.14
CA LEU A 17 3.20 -10.18 -1.34
C LEU A 17 3.83 -10.38 -2.71
N ILE A 18 4.26 -11.60 -3.04
CA ILE A 18 4.93 -11.90 -4.31
C ILE A 18 4.00 -11.60 -5.49
N SER A 19 2.72 -11.99 -5.41
CA SER A 19 1.75 -11.68 -6.46
C SER A 19 1.57 -10.17 -6.65
N SER A 20 1.40 -9.40 -5.57
CA SER A 20 1.27 -7.93 -5.66
C SER A 20 2.54 -7.28 -6.25
N GLN A 21 3.72 -7.71 -5.80
CA GLN A 21 4.99 -7.16 -6.28
C GLN A 21 5.29 -7.56 -7.72
N ALA A 22 4.86 -8.73 -8.18
CA ALA A 22 4.99 -9.12 -9.58
C ALA A 22 4.18 -8.20 -10.50
N ILE A 23 2.93 -7.89 -10.12
CA ILE A 23 2.11 -6.91 -10.85
C ILE A 23 2.76 -5.53 -10.82
N TYR A 24 3.17 -5.06 -9.64
CA TYR A 24 3.83 -3.76 -9.50
C TYR A 24 5.10 -3.64 -10.35
N LEU A 25 5.95 -4.68 -10.35
CA LEU A 25 7.17 -4.70 -11.17
C LEU A 25 6.84 -4.69 -12.66
N PHE A 26 5.83 -5.45 -13.10
CA PHE A 26 5.36 -5.39 -14.47
C PHE A 26 4.91 -3.96 -14.84
N MET A 27 4.15 -3.30 -13.96
CA MET A 27 3.72 -1.92 -14.21
C MET A 27 4.91 -0.96 -14.36
N GLN A 28 5.86 -1.03 -13.42
CA GLN A 28 7.04 -0.17 -13.40
C GLN A 28 7.99 -0.40 -14.57
N THR A 29 8.07 -1.62 -15.10
CA THR A 29 9.02 -1.97 -16.18
C THR A 29 8.41 -1.93 -17.57
N TYR A 30 7.09 -2.06 -17.69
CA TYR A 30 6.42 -2.19 -18.98
C TYR A 30 5.37 -1.11 -19.24
N SER A 31 4.25 -1.10 -18.52
CA SER A 31 3.11 -0.24 -18.86
C SER A 31 3.36 1.23 -18.54
N ILE A 32 3.85 1.56 -17.34
CA ILE A 32 4.10 2.94 -16.92
C ILE A 32 5.14 3.62 -17.84
N PRO A 33 6.32 3.06 -18.10
CA PRO A 33 7.30 3.69 -18.99
C PRO A 33 6.75 3.93 -20.40
N ARG A 34 5.92 3.02 -20.90
CA ARG A 34 5.28 3.15 -22.21
C ARG A 34 4.29 4.31 -22.22
N ILE A 35 3.40 4.40 -21.23
CA ILE A 35 2.46 5.53 -21.12
C ILE A 35 3.20 6.86 -20.97
N VAL A 36 4.25 6.90 -20.14
CA VAL A 36 5.07 8.11 -19.92
C VAL A 36 5.73 8.57 -21.23
N LYS A 37 6.25 7.63 -22.02
CA LYS A 37 6.80 7.93 -23.35
C LYS A 37 5.73 8.52 -24.26
N GLU A 38 4.56 7.90 -24.32
CA GLU A 38 3.43 8.35 -25.13
C GLU A 38 2.79 9.66 -24.64
N ALA A 39 3.01 10.05 -23.38
CA ALA A 39 2.58 11.33 -22.79
C ALA A 39 3.65 12.43 -22.87
N GLY A 40 4.73 12.21 -23.63
CA GLY A 40 5.83 13.17 -23.77
C GLY A 40 6.61 13.40 -22.47
N GLY A 41 6.83 12.33 -21.70
CA GLY A 41 7.60 12.31 -20.45
C GLY A 41 6.80 12.67 -19.19
N LEU A 42 5.48 12.90 -19.30
CA LEU A 42 4.63 13.17 -18.14
C LEU A 42 4.30 11.87 -17.40
N MET A 43 4.45 11.88 -16.08
CA MET A 43 4.07 10.78 -15.20
C MET A 43 2.56 10.54 -15.19
N ILE A 44 2.17 9.28 -14.99
CA ILE A 44 0.76 8.91 -14.81
C ILE A 44 0.21 9.42 -13.47
N PHE A 45 -1.11 9.37 -13.30
CA PHE A 45 -1.79 10.05 -12.20
C PHE A 45 -1.50 9.45 -10.82
N ASP A 46 -1.59 8.13 -10.73
CA ASP A 46 -1.52 7.31 -9.51
C ASP A 46 -0.12 7.19 -8.90
N VAL A 47 0.94 7.44 -9.70
CA VAL A 47 2.33 7.49 -9.21
C VAL A 47 2.70 8.85 -8.59
N LYS A 48 1.76 9.78 -8.49
CA LYS A 48 1.97 11.11 -7.91
C LYS A 48 1.44 11.16 -6.48
N PRO A 49 2.23 10.78 -5.46
CA PRO A 49 1.72 10.62 -4.09
C PRO A 49 1.18 11.91 -3.43
N LEU A 50 1.59 13.07 -3.96
CA LEU A 50 1.11 14.39 -3.52
C LEU A 50 -0.03 14.93 -4.40
N GLY A 51 -0.61 14.09 -5.25
CA GLY A 51 -1.67 14.45 -6.20
C GLY A 51 -1.17 15.20 -7.44
N TYR A 52 -2.13 15.73 -8.18
CA TYR A 52 -1.95 16.47 -9.42
C TYR A 52 -2.96 17.62 -9.56
N SER A 53 -2.59 18.62 -10.35
CA SER A 53 -3.45 19.77 -10.64
C SER A 53 -4.34 19.52 -11.86
N PHE A 54 -5.40 20.33 -11.98
CA PHE A 54 -6.22 20.38 -13.19
C PHE A 54 -5.41 20.65 -14.46
N THR A 55 -4.51 21.63 -14.41
CA THR A 55 -3.65 22.01 -15.54
C THR A 55 -2.71 20.88 -15.94
N TYR A 56 -2.21 20.10 -14.97
CA TYR A 56 -1.41 18.92 -15.22
C TYR A 56 -2.22 17.84 -15.93
N ALA A 57 -3.43 17.54 -15.46
CA ALA A 57 -4.28 16.52 -16.04
C ALA A 57 -4.67 16.82 -17.49
N VAL A 58 -5.11 18.05 -17.76
CA VAL A 58 -5.42 18.47 -19.14
C VAL A 58 -4.20 18.34 -20.04
N LYS A 59 -3.01 18.77 -19.57
CA LYS A 59 -1.76 18.67 -20.32
C LYS A 59 -1.33 17.22 -20.57
N PHE A 60 -1.50 16.34 -19.59
CA PHE A 60 -1.24 14.91 -19.72
C PHE A 60 -2.16 14.30 -20.80
N LEU A 61 -3.47 14.51 -20.66
CA LEU A 61 -4.48 13.95 -21.56
C LEU A 61 -4.36 14.52 -22.99
N SER A 62 -3.95 15.78 -23.15
CA SER A 62 -3.72 16.37 -24.47
C SER A 62 -2.46 15.88 -25.18
N ARG A 63 -1.50 15.30 -24.44
CA ARG A 63 -0.25 14.79 -24.99
C ARG A 63 -0.26 13.28 -25.22
N LEU A 64 -1.14 12.57 -24.54
CA LEU A 64 -1.24 11.13 -24.63
C LEU A 64 -1.65 10.73 -26.06
N SER A 65 -0.80 9.95 -26.74
CA SER A 65 -1.10 9.40 -28.06
C SER A 65 -2.23 8.36 -28.00
N GLU A 66 -2.79 7.99 -29.15
CA GLU A 66 -3.81 6.92 -29.24
C GLU A 66 -3.30 5.60 -28.63
N GLU A 67 -2.04 5.25 -28.88
CA GLU A 67 -1.42 4.08 -28.27
C GLU A 67 -1.26 4.24 -26.74
N GLY A 68 -0.95 5.45 -26.28
CA GLY A 68 -0.93 5.78 -24.85
C GLY A 68 -2.29 5.55 -24.20
N TYR A 69 -3.39 6.00 -24.84
CA TYR A 69 -4.76 5.76 -24.38
C TYR A 69 -5.09 4.26 -24.34
N ASN A 70 -4.70 3.51 -25.37
CA ASN A 70 -4.91 2.07 -25.46
C ASN A 70 -4.19 1.31 -24.34
N VAL A 71 -2.90 1.59 -24.14
CA VAL A 71 -2.10 0.96 -23.07
C VAL A 71 -2.62 1.35 -21.69
N TYR A 72 -3.00 2.61 -21.46
CA TYR A 72 -3.55 3.03 -20.16
C TYR A 72 -4.86 2.30 -19.87
N THR A 73 -5.77 2.29 -20.84
CA THR A 73 -7.13 1.74 -20.65
C THR A 73 -7.15 0.22 -20.54
N HIS A 74 -6.39 -0.48 -21.39
CA HIS A 74 -6.49 -1.94 -21.54
C HIS A 74 -5.35 -2.73 -20.90
N VAL A 75 -4.28 -2.08 -20.44
CA VAL A 75 -3.17 -2.75 -19.75
C VAL A 75 -3.02 -2.22 -18.33
N GLN A 76 -2.82 -0.91 -18.16
CA GLN A 76 -2.53 -0.31 -16.85
C GLN A 76 -3.74 -0.40 -15.89
N LEU A 77 -4.93 0.08 -16.29
CA LEU A 77 -6.11 0.06 -15.43
C LEU A 77 -6.53 -1.36 -14.98
N PRO A 78 -6.50 -2.40 -15.82
CA PRO A 78 -6.72 -3.77 -15.35
C PRO A 78 -5.72 -4.23 -14.29
N LEU A 79 -4.44 -3.86 -14.41
CA LEU A 79 -3.42 -4.19 -13.39
C LEU A 79 -3.69 -3.43 -12.09
N ASP A 80 -4.06 -2.15 -12.20
CA ASP A 80 -4.45 -1.30 -11.07
C ASP A 80 -5.77 -1.74 -10.41
N PHE A 81 -6.55 -2.63 -11.03
CA PHE A 81 -7.68 -3.29 -10.39
C PHE A 81 -7.25 -4.47 -9.48
N PHE A 82 -6.25 -5.24 -9.89
CA PHE A 82 -5.79 -6.40 -9.11
C PHE A 82 -4.77 -6.04 -8.03
N PHE A 83 -3.88 -5.09 -8.32
CA PHE A 83 -2.78 -4.72 -7.41
C PHE A 83 -3.26 -4.29 -6.01
N PRO A 84 -4.24 -3.38 -5.85
CA PRO A 84 -4.64 -2.87 -4.53
C PRO A 84 -5.21 -3.96 -3.63
N LEU A 85 -5.96 -4.92 -4.18
CA LEU A 85 -6.50 -6.05 -3.43
C LEU A 85 -5.38 -6.93 -2.88
N LEU A 86 -4.44 -7.32 -3.73
CA LEU A 86 -3.34 -8.19 -3.31
C LEU A 86 -2.43 -7.49 -2.29
N ASN A 87 -2.13 -6.20 -2.50
CA ASN A 87 -1.36 -5.40 -1.56
C ASN A 87 -2.09 -5.22 -0.22
N CYS A 88 -3.41 -5.01 -0.24
CA CYS A 88 -4.22 -4.95 0.97
C CYS A 88 -4.17 -6.28 1.74
N LEU A 89 -4.37 -7.41 1.07
CA LEU A 89 -4.29 -8.74 1.69
C LEU A 89 -2.89 -9.01 2.25
N ALA A 90 -1.83 -8.65 1.53
CA ALA A 90 -0.46 -8.75 2.00
C ALA A 90 -0.25 -7.90 3.27
N GLY A 91 -0.75 -6.66 3.30
CA GLY A 91 -0.70 -5.78 4.47
C GLY A 91 -1.45 -6.35 5.68
N LEU A 92 -2.68 -6.84 5.50
CA LEU A 92 -3.46 -7.47 6.57
C LEU A 92 -2.74 -8.72 7.13
N CYS A 93 -2.15 -9.53 6.27
CA CYS A 93 -1.35 -10.69 6.69
C CYS A 93 -0.08 -10.26 7.44
N LEU A 94 0.65 -9.26 6.94
CA LEU A 94 1.84 -8.70 7.57
C LEU A 94 1.54 -8.23 8.99
N PHE A 95 0.47 -7.44 9.16
CA PHE A 95 0.09 -6.94 10.48
C PHE A 95 -0.25 -8.07 11.44
N GLY A 96 -1.01 -9.07 10.99
CA GLY A 96 -1.30 -10.27 11.78
C GLY A 96 -0.04 -11.01 12.23
N LEU A 97 0.93 -11.21 11.33
CA LEU A 97 2.21 -11.84 11.64
C LEU A 97 3.06 -10.99 12.61
N LEU A 98 3.11 -9.67 12.43
CA LEU A 98 3.86 -8.76 13.30
C LEU A 98 3.33 -8.77 14.74
N ILE A 99 2.01 -8.77 14.93
CA ILE A 99 1.42 -8.85 16.27
C ILE A 99 1.78 -10.18 16.94
N ARG A 100 1.69 -11.31 16.22
CA ARG A 100 2.08 -12.62 16.77
C ARG A 100 3.58 -12.69 17.09
N PHE A 101 4.41 -12.16 16.20
CA PHE A 101 5.85 -12.07 16.41
C PHE A 101 6.19 -11.25 17.66
N SER A 102 5.58 -10.07 17.80
CA SER A 102 5.74 -9.19 18.97
C SER A 102 5.35 -9.89 20.27
N HIS A 103 4.22 -10.61 20.27
CA HIS A 103 3.76 -11.39 21.42
C HIS A 103 4.77 -12.47 21.82
N LYS A 104 5.23 -13.27 20.85
CA LYS A 104 6.21 -14.35 21.09
C LYS A 104 7.52 -13.82 21.69
N LEU A 105 8.01 -12.68 21.20
CA LEU A 105 9.27 -12.10 21.65
C LEU A 105 9.19 -11.46 23.04
N THR A 106 8.16 -10.66 23.27
CA THR A 106 8.06 -9.88 24.51
C THR A 106 7.51 -10.72 25.67
N GLY A 107 6.68 -11.73 25.38
CA GLY A 107 5.93 -12.47 26.41
C GLY A 107 4.95 -11.59 27.18
N LYS A 108 4.74 -10.35 26.72
CA LYS A 108 3.64 -9.49 27.14
C LYS A 108 2.45 -9.87 26.26
N SER A 109 1.25 -9.86 26.82
CA SER A 109 0.05 -9.75 26.02
C SER A 109 0.23 -8.53 25.11
N ALA A 110 0.19 -8.74 23.79
CA ALA A 110 0.25 -7.66 22.81
C ALA A 110 -0.82 -6.63 23.16
N PRO A 111 -0.76 -5.36 22.67
CA PRO A 111 -1.94 -4.51 22.70
C PRO A 111 -3.10 -5.37 22.23
N THR A 112 -4.02 -5.66 23.16
CA THR A 112 -5.00 -6.74 22.99
C THR A 112 -5.62 -6.55 21.63
N SER A 113 -5.78 -7.62 20.86
CA SER A 113 -6.21 -7.55 19.46
C SER A 113 -7.52 -6.75 19.25
N HIS A 114 -8.25 -6.47 20.34
CA HIS A 114 -9.44 -5.62 20.44
C HIS A 114 -9.19 -4.11 20.69
N SER A 115 -7.96 -3.65 20.84
CA SER A 115 -7.66 -2.23 21.11
C SER A 115 -8.06 -1.37 19.92
N SER A 116 -8.54 -0.15 20.18
CA SER A 116 -8.89 0.82 19.13
C SER A 116 -7.74 1.07 18.16
N PHE A 117 -6.49 1.02 18.65
CA PHE A 117 -5.30 1.15 17.83
C PHE A 117 -5.19 0.05 16.75
N SER A 118 -5.34 -1.23 17.11
CA SER A 118 -5.25 -2.34 16.16
C SER A 118 -6.32 -2.26 15.07
N LYS A 119 -7.53 -1.79 15.41
CA LYS A 119 -8.62 -1.59 14.44
C LYS A 119 -8.27 -0.48 13.45
N ILE A 120 -7.70 0.64 13.93
CA ILE A 120 -7.25 1.75 13.09
C ILE A 120 -6.18 1.26 12.11
N VAL A 121 -5.14 0.56 12.58
CA VAL A 121 -4.07 0.07 11.70
C VAL A 121 -4.61 -0.91 10.64
N LEU A 122 -5.52 -1.81 11.03
CA LEU A 122 -6.15 -2.75 10.10
C LEU A 122 -7.07 -2.06 9.06
N SER A 123 -7.56 -0.86 9.36
CA SER A 123 -8.37 -0.10 8.41
C SER A 123 -7.53 0.59 7.32
N LEU A 124 -6.26 0.89 7.57
CA LEU A 124 -5.43 1.65 6.63
C LEU A 124 -5.23 0.95 5.27
N PRO A 125 -4.89 -0.35 5.18
CA PRO A 125 -4.80 -1.04 3.88
C PRO A 125 -6.12 -1.08 3.13
N LEU A 126 -7.25 -1.16 3.85
CA LEU A 126 -8.59 -1.16 3.25
C LEU A 126 -8.93 0.23 2.69
N ILE A 127 -8.65 1.29 3.44
CA ILE A 127 -8.83 2.67 2.97
C ILE A 127 -7.97 2.92 1.74
N ALA A 128 -6.70 2.49 1.76
CA ALA A 128 -5.80 2.61 0.62
C ALA A 128 -6.36 1.90 -0.61
N MET A 129 -6.80 0.64 -0.48
CA MET A 129 -7.39 -0.14 -1.57
C MET A 129 -8.66 0.52 -2.15
N ILE A 130 -9.58 0.97 -1.28
CA ILE A 130 -10.82 1.62 -1.72
C ILE A 130 -10.52 2.91 -2.47
N CYS A 131 -9.61 3.74 -1.94
CA CYS A 131 -9.23 4.99 -2.59
C CYS A 131 -8.53 4.73 -3.93
N ASP A 132 -7.70 3.69 -4.03
CA ASP A 132 -7.06 3.28 -5.29
C ASP A 132 -8.12 2.92 -6.35
N TYR A 133 -9.13 2.11 -5.98
CA TYR A 133 -10.24 1.80 -6.89
C TYR A 133 -11.04 3.01 -7.33
N LEU A 134 -11.37 3.91 -6.40
CA LEU A 134 -12.11 5.13 -6.73
C LEU A 134 -11.30 6.05 -7.64
N GLU A 135 -9.99 6.17 -7.39
CA GLU A 135 -9.08 6.90 -8.27
C GLU A 135 -9.02 6.27 -9.66
N ASN A 136 -8.82 4.97 -9.79
CA ASN A 136 -8.72 4.29 -11.09
C ASN A 136 -10.02 4.39 -11.90
N ILE A 137 -11.18 4.36 -11.24
CA ILE A 137 -12.47 4.64 -11.87
C ILE A 137 -12.50 6.08 -12.40
N LEU A 138 -12.04 7.06 -11.62
CA LEU A 138 -11.99 8.44 -12.08
C LEU A 138 -10.97 8.64 -13.20
N ILE A 139 -9.81 7.98 -13.16
CA ILE A 139 -8.82 7.99 -14.26
C ILE A 139 -9.46 7.44 -15.53
N PHE A 140 -10.19 6.32 -15.47
CA PHE A 140 -10.94 5.81 -16.62
C PHE A 140 -11.92 6.85 -17.19
N VAL A 141 -12.65 7.55 -16.32
CA VAL A 141 -13.51 8.66 -16.73
C VAL A 141 -12.70 9.80 -17.35
N MET A 142 -11.56 10.19 -16.78
CA MET A 142 -10.68 11.22 -17.36
C MET A 142 -10.19 10.84 -18.75
N LEU A 143 -9.80 9.57 -18.96
CA LEU A 143 -9.38 9.07 -20.26
C LEU A 143 -10.52 9.15 -21.30
N THR A 144 -11.77 8.92 -20.87
CA THR A 144 -12.95 9.05 -21.73
C THR A 144 -13.23 10.50 -22.14
N TYR A 145 -13.02 11.47 -21.23
CA TYR A 145 -13.18 12.89 -21.53
C TYR A 145 -11.98 13.52 -22.27
N GLN A 146 -10.81 12.87 -22.23
CA GLN A 146 -9.56 13.40 -22.78
C GLN A 146 -9.28 14.84 -22.26
N SER A 147 -8.88 15.76 -23.13
CA SER A 147 -8.57 17.15 -22.79
C SER A 147 -9.79 17.97 -22.31
N ALA A 148 -11.02 17.48 -22.52
CA ALA A 148 -12.26 18.13 -22.08
C ALA A 148 -12.69 17.71 -20.65
N VAL A 149 -11.80 17.07 -19.89
CA VAL A 149 -12.09 16.60 -18.52
C VAL A 149 -12.59 17.72 -17.59
N PRO A 150 -13.68 17.50 -16.84
CA PRO A 150 -14.13 18.47 -15.85
C PRO A 150 -13.18 18.57 -14.65
N ARG A 151 -13.01 19.80 -14.12
CA ARG A 151 -12.16 20.05 -12.94
C ARG A 151 -12.55 19.24 -11.71
N GLY A 152 -13.85 19.00 -11.51
CA GLY A 152 -14.34 18.21 -10.38
C GLY A 152 -13.81 16.77 -10.38
N ILE A 153 -13.77 16.13 -11.54
CA ILE A 153 -13.26 14.76 -11.72
C ILE A 153 -11.77 14.72 -11.38
N VAL A 154 -10.98 15.68 -11.90
CA VAL A 154 -9.54 15.77 -11.63
C VAL A 154 -9.25 15.97 -10.15
N ASN A 155 -9.98 16.89 -9.50
CA ASN A 155 -9.79 17.17 -8.07
C ASN A 155 -10.16 15.96 -7.20
N ALA A 156 -11.25 15.25 -7.54
CA ALA A 156 -11.65 14.03 -6.83
C ALA A 156 -10.61 12.91 -7.01
N GLY A 157 -10.10 12.71 -8.23
CA GLY A 157 -9.05 11.73 -8.50
C GLY A 157 -7.79 12.02 -7.68
N SER A 158 -7.32 13.27 -7.74
CA SER A 158 -6.16 13.74 -6.96
C SER A 158 -6.34 13.58 -5.44
N ALA A 159 -7.54 13.83 -4.92
CA ALA A 159 -7.84 13.61 -3.50
C ALA A 159 -7.76 12.13 -3.11
N PHE A 160 -8.23 11.21 -3.96
CA PHE A 160 -8.07 9.78 -3.73
C PHE A 160 -6.60 9.34 -3.85
N THR A 161 -5.83 9.89 -4.78
CA THR A 161 -4.36 9.67 -4.89
C THR A 161 -3.64 10.03 -3.59
N ILE A 162 -3.96 11.18 -3.01
CA ILE A 162 -3.33 11.65 -1.77
C ILE A 162 -3.76 10.76 -0.62
N THR A 163 -5.06 10.47 -0.51
CA THR A 163 -5.62 9.66 0.59
C THR A 163 -5.05 8.25 0.59
N LYS A 164 -4.99 7.58 -0.57
CA LYS A 164 -4.40 6.23 -0.69
C LYS A 164 -2.92 6.23 -0.34
N SER A 165 -2.18 7.26 -0.77
CA SER A 165 -0.75 7.40 -0.53
C SER A 165 -0.48 7.57 0.96
N MET A 166 -1.20 8.49 1.61
CA MET A 166 -1.10 8.71 3.06
C MET A 166 -1.45 7.45 3.86
N ALA A 167 -2.54 6.77 3.51
CA ALA A 167 -2.95 5.54 4.19
C ALA A 167 -1.90 4.43 4.05
N THR A 168 -1.36 4.24 2.84
CA THR A 168 -0.31 3.25 2.55
C THR A 168 0.98 3.55 3.31
N SER A 169 1.48 4.80 3.23
CA SER A 169 2.69 5.21 3.95
C SER A 169 2.53 5.07 5.46
N LEU A 170 1.41 5.54 6.02
CA LEU A 170 1.17 5.44 7.46
C LEU A 170 1.13 3.98 7.92
N PHE A 171 0.47 3.09 7.17
CA PHE A 171 0.42 1.67 7.49
C PHE A 171 1.82 1.05 7.56
N TYR A 172 2.64 1.21 6.53
CA TYR A 172 3.96 0.62 6.47
C TYR A 172 4.93 1.24 7.50
N SER A 173 4.84 2.55 7.76
CA SER A 173 5.60 3.19 8.83
C SER A 173 5.27 2.60 10.20
N LEU A 174 3.98 2.40 10.52
CA LEU A 174 3.56 1.77 11.77
C LEU A 174 4.02 0.31 11.86
N ALA A 175 3.96 -0.44 10.76
CA ALA A 175 4.46 -1.82 10.70
C ALA A 175 5.96 -1.90 11.03
N ILE A 176 6.76 -1.00 10.45
CA ILE A 176 8.21 -0.89 10.71
C ILE A 176 8.46 -0.53 12.18
N ILE A 177 7.75 0.46 12.73
CA ILE A 177 7.89 0.87 14.14
C ILE A 177 7.58 -0.30 15.08
N ILE A 178 6.48 -1.03 14.85
CA ILE A 178 6.10 -2.20 15.67
C ILE A 178 7.19 -3.28 15.60
N PHE A 179 7.74 -3.53 14.42
CA PHE A 179 8.83 -4.49 14.24
C PHE A 179 10.08 -4.09 15.03
N ILE A 180 10.54 -2.85 14.89
CA ILE A 180 11.73 -2.33 15.60
C ILE A 180 11.52 -2.40 17.12
N LEU A 181 10.39 -1.93 17.64
CA LEU A 181 10.07 -1.98 19.07
C LEU A 181 10.06 -3.41 19.62
N SER A 182 9.58 -4.36 18.82
CA SER A 182 9.56 -5.78 19.19
C SER A 182 10.99 -6.36 19.29
N CYS A 183 11.84 -6.05 18.32
CA CYS A 183 13.26 -6.45 18.32
C CYS A 183 14.02 -5.84 19.50
N VAL A 184 13.87 -4.52 19.75
CA VAL A 184 14.51 -3.84 20.88
C VAL A 184 14.08 -4.45 22.21
N SER A 185 12.77 -4.71 22.38
CA SER A 185 12.24 -5.31 23.61
C SER A 185 12.77 -6.72 23.84
N TRP A 186 12.96 -7.50 22.78
CA TRP A 186 13.57 -8.82 22.85
C TRP A 186 15.04 -8.77 23.28
N ILE A 187 15.85 -7.89 22.67
CA ILE A 187 17.26 -7.72 23.04
C ILE A 187 17.40 -7.34 24.51
N ARG A 188 16.59 -6.38 24.99
CA ARG A 188 16.58 -5.96 26.40
C ARG A 188 16.24 -7.14 27.34
N LYS A 189 15.30 -8.00 26.95
CA LYS A 189 14.91 -9.18 27.72
C LYS A 189 16.04 -10.22 27.80
N GLN A 190 16.78 -10.44 26.71
CA GLN A 190 17.90 -11.37 26.71
C GLN A 190 19.05 -10.87 27.60
N ARG A 191 19.43 -9.59 27.48
CA ARG A 191 20.45 -8.98 28.36
C ARG A 191 20.09 -9.09 29.85
N LYS A 192 18.81 -8.88 30.20
CA LYS A 192 18.34 -9.04 31.59
C LYS A 192 18.46 -10.50 32.07
N LYS A 193 18.16 -11.49 31.21
CA LYS A 193 18.33 -12.90 31.54
C LYS A 193 19.79 -13.29 31.75
N GLU A 194 20.69 -12.79 30.91
CA GLU A 194 22.14 -13.02 31.03
C GLU A 194 22.70 -12.41 32.33
N SER A 195 22.32 -11.16 32.64
CA SER A 195 22.72 -10.50 33.89
C SER A 195 22.27 -11.27 35.14
N ILE A 196 21.02 -11.75 35.18
CA ILE A 196 20.52 -12.58 36.30
C ILE A 196 21.28 -13.90 36.38
N ARG A 197 21.60 -14.54 35.25
CA ARG A 197 22.36 -15.80 35.26
C ARG A 197 23.78 -15.58 35.80
N GLY A 198 24.47 -14.52 35.39
CA GLY A 198 25.82 -14.20 35.87
C GLY A 198 25.90 -13.97 37.39
N THR A 199 24.85 -13.41 38.01
CA THR A 199 24.80 -13.21 39.47
C THR A 199 24.55 -14.49 40.28
N PHE A 200 24.10 -15.59 39.67
CA PHE A 200 23.85 -16.86 40.38
C PHE A 200 25.03 -17.84 40.30
N TRP A 201 26.04 -17.57 39.48
CA TRP A 201 27.20 -18.45 39.25
C TRP A 201 28.55 -17.79 39.61
N GLY A 202 28.55 -16.64 40.28
CA GLY A 202 29.73 -15.98 40.84
C GLY A 202 29.59 -15.82 42.34
#